data_AF-A0A9X8EGI2-F1
#
_entry.id   AF-A0A9X8EGI2-F1
#
_cell.length_a   1.000
_cell.length_b   1.000
_cell.length_c   1.000
_cell.angle_alpha   90.00
_cell.angle_beta   90.00
_cell.angle_gamma   90.00
#
_symmetry.space_group_name_H-M   'P 1'
#
loop_
_entity.id
_entity.type
_entity.pdbx_description
1 polymer ?
#
loop_
_entity_poly.entity_id
_entity_poly.type
_entity_poly.pdbx_seq_one_letter_code
_entity_poly.pdbx_strand_id
1 'polypeptide(L)'
;MFASAPVAMTQFGNNKNPSRGILRPTLQMNSMSSPATPRPTNAIVLSWDDFLCPVEWLQRNIPPTSTTHSCLLQLDQCIVQLLLHASTIGPVFVLCESGASFIEGLCTAYLPGCAQLFSSPQHQARIQLICAATTLTSA
;
A
#
# COMPACT_ATOMS: atom_id res chain seq x y z
N MET A 1 -14.54 4.59 -7.27
CA MET A 1 -16.00 4.64 -7.03
C MET A 1 -16.25 4.15 -5.62
N PHE A 2 -16.59 5.04 -4.70
CA PHE A 2 -16.90 4.67 -3.31
C PHE A 2 -18.42 4.57 -3.17
N ALA A 3 -18.89 3.39 -2.72
CA ALA A 3 -20.30 3.13 -2.49
C ALA A 3 -20.66 3.37 -1.02
N SER A 4 -21.58 4.32 -0.79
CA SER A 4 -22.25 4.57 0.48
C SER A 4 -23.30 3.50 0.75
N ALA A 5 -23.35 2.96 1.97
CA ALA A 5 -24.47 2.14 2.45
C ALA A 5 -25.38 3.00 3.35
N PRO A 6 -26.71 3.00 3.15
CA PRO A 6 -27.64 3.73 4.01
C PRO A 6 -27.98 2.96 5.30
N VAL A 7 -28.09 3.71 6.39
CA VAL A 7 -28.51 3.26 7.73
C VAL A 7 -30.02 3.03 7.74
N ALA A 8 -30.46 1.87 8.25
CA ALA A 8 -31.87 1.54 8.41
C ALA A 8 -32.50 2.33 9.57
N MET A 9 -33.53 3.12 9.25
CA MET A 9 -34.49 3.72 10.18
C MET A 9 -35.38 2.62 10.77
N THR A 10 -35.51 2.56 12.11
CA THR A 10 -36.58 1.79 12.76
C THR A 10 -37.45 2.72 13.60
N GLN A 11 -38.75 2.48 13.46
CA GLN A 11 -39.86 3.38 13.76
C GLN A 11 -40.10 3.67 15.23
N PHE A 12 -40.71 4.86 15.41
CA PHE A 12 -41.49 5.33 16.55
C PHE A 12 -42.55 4.32 17.03
N GLY A 13 -42.52 3.99 18.32
CA GLY A 13 -43.60 3.33 19.05
C GLY A 13 -43.94 4.15 20.29
N ASN A 14 -45.12 4.77 20.29
CA ASN A 14 -45.65 5.63 21.34
C ASN A 14 -46.43 4.76 22.36
N ASN A 15 -46.13 4.83 23.67
CA ASN A 15 -47.13 4.51 24.69
C ASN A 15 -46.84 5.12 26.07
N LYS A 16 -47.90 5.51 26.77
CA LYS A 16 -47.94 6.55 27.82
C LYS A 16 -48.17 5.97 29.23
N ASN A 17 -47.19 6.17 30.13
CA ASN A 17 -47.21 6.37 31.63
C ASN A 17 -47.83 5.25 32.55
N PRO A 18 -47.61 5.19 33.91
CA PRO A 18 -46.72 5.94 34.83
C PRO A 18 -45.96 5.12 35.92
N SER A 19 -44.97 5.77 36.55
CA SER A 19 -44.49 5.60 37.95
C SER A 19 -44.00 4.24 38.49
N ARG A 20 -42.67 4.14 38.72
CA ARG A 20 -41.97 3.65 39.95
C ARG A 20 -40.72 2.82 39.62
N GLY A 21 -39.60 3.16 40.27
CA GLY A 21 -38.45 2.26 40.48
C GLY A 21 -37.27 2.49 39.54
N ILE A 22 -36.32 3.33 39.96
CA ILE A 22 -34.97 3.37 39.40
C ILE A 22 -34.28 2.07 39.86
N LEU A 23 -34.23 1.06 39.00
CA LEU A 23 -33.28 -0.04 39.09
C LEU A 23 -32.32 0.11 37.90
N ARG A 24 -31.11 0.58 38.18
CA ARG A 24 -29.99 0.57 37.22
C ARG A 24 -29.72 -0.89 36.82
N PRO A 25 -29.84 -1.28 35.54
CA PRO A 25 -29.29 -2.53 35.08
C PRO A 25 -27.79 -2.34 34.90
N THR A 26 -26.98 -2.99 35.74
CA THR A 26 -25.56 -3.22 35.46
C THR A 26 -25.47 -4.14 34.24
N LEU A 27 -25.37 -3.56 33.05
CA LEU A 27 -24.89 -4.25 31.86
C LEU A 27 -23.42 -4.59 32.08
N GLN A 28 -23.18 -5.79 32.62
CA GLN A 28 -21.86 -6.39 32.67
C GLN A 28 -21.47 -6.75 31.23
N MET A 29 -20.72 -5.84 30.60
CA MET A 29 -20.20 -6.00 29.25
C MET A 29 -19.03 -6.99 29.33
N ASN A 30 -19.29 -8.26 29.00
CA ASN A 30 -18.23 -9.23 28.78
C ASN A 30 -17.44 -8.79 27.55
N SER A 31 -16.38 -8.02 27.78
CA SER A 31 -15.34 -7.75 26.79
C SER A 31 -14.67 -9.07 26.43
N MET A 32 -15.20 -9.76 25.42
CA MET A 32 -14.47 -10.78 24.70
C MET A 32 -13.26 -10.08 24.05
N SER A 33 -12.12 -10.17 24.73
CA SER A 33 -10.83 -9.82 24.18
C SER A 33 -10.65 -10.62 22.90
N SER A 34 -10.74 -9.94 21.74
CA SER A 34 -10.33 -10.49 20.46
C SER A 34 -8.91 -11.07 20.61
N PRO A 35 -8.61 -12.24 20.02
CA PRO A 35 -7.24 -12.71 19.98
C PRO A 35 -6.41 -11.63 19.30
N ALA A 36 -5.47 -11.05 20.05
CA ALA A 36 -4.54 -10.08 19.52
C ALA A 36 -3.70 -10.79 18.47
N THR A 37 -4.05 -10.62 17.19
CA THR A 37 -3.19 -11.01 16.10
C THR A 37 -1.84 -10.33 16.32
N PRO A 38 -0.71 -11.06 16.28
CA PRO A 38 0.60 -10.46 16.44
C PRO A 38 0.75 -9.38 15.38
N ARG A 39 0.76 -8.13 15.80
CA ARG A 39 0.93 -6.99 14.90
C ARG A 39 2.36 -7.10 14.37
N PRO A 40 2.59 -7.04 13.04
CA PRO A 40 3.95 -7.02 12.51
C PRO A 40 4.71 -5.88 13.20
N THR A 41 5.76 -6.25 13.93
CA THR A 41 6.45 -5.35 14.86
C THR A 41 7.38 -4.40 14.12
N ASN A 42 7.76 -4.76 12.90
CA ASN A 42 8.71 -4.05 12.05
C ASN A 42 8.12 -3.86 10.64
N ALA A 43 8.34 -2.68 10.06
CA ALA A 43 8.10 -2.37 8.66
C ALA A 43 9.42 -1.97 8.00
N ILE A 44 9.59 -2.31 6.73
CA ILE A 44 10.77 -1.93 5.94
C ILE A 44 10.34 -0.84 4.98
N VAL A 45 11.08 0.26 4.96
CA VAL A 45 10.84 1.39 4.06
C VAL A 45 12.10 1.61 3.24
N LEU A 46 11.97 1.57 1.91
CA LEU A 46 13.07 1.74 0.97
C LEU A 46 12.73 2.88 0.01
N SER A 47 13.71 3.74 -0.27
CA SER A 47 13.56 4.73 -1.34
C SER A 47 13.70 4.03 -2.69
N TRP A 48 12.84 4.37 -3.65
CA TRP A 48 13.02 3.96 -5.03
C TRP A 48 14.12 4.78 -5.70
N ASP A 49 13.97 6.10 -5.64
CA ASP A 49 14.82 7.06 -6.33
C ASP A 49 16.23 7.06 -5.73
N ASP A 50 17.21 6.77 -6.58
CA ASP A 50 18.66 6.72 -6.34
C ASP A 50 19.14 5.82 -5.20
N PHE A 51 18.27 4.96 -4.67
CA PHE A 51 18.61 3.89 -3.74
C PHE A 51 18.38 2.50 -4.35
N LEU A 52 17.15 2.17 -4.77
CA LEU A 52 16.88 0.92 -5.50
C LEU A 52 17.19 1.09 -6.99
N CYS A 53 16.79 2.21 -7.55
CA CYS A 53 16.86 2.48 -8.97
C CYS A 53 17.59 3.81 -9.23
N PRO A 54 18.62 3.86 -10.08
CA PRO A 54 19.34 5.08 -10.41
C PRO A 54 18.52 5.91 -11.42
N VAL A 55 17.41 6.50 -10.96
CA VAL A 55 16.40 7.17 -11.78
C VAL A 55 17.00 8.35 -12.53
N GLU A 56 17.81 9.18 -11.87
CA GLU A 56 18.48 10.31 -12.54
C GLU A 56 19.40 9.85 -13.67
N TRP A 57 20.13 8.76 -13.45
CA TRP A 57 21.04 8.21 -14.45
C TRP A 57 20.25 7.66 -15.64
N LEU A 58 19.19 6.90 -15.37
CA LEU A 58 18.31 6.35 -16.39
C LEU A 58 17.74 7.46 -17.28
N GLN A 59 17.17 8.52 -16.69
CA GLN A 59 16.62 9.64 -17.44
C GLN A 59 17.64 10.29 -18.39
N ARG A 60 18.92 10.39 -17.98
CA ARG A 60 19.98 10.99 -18.79
C ARG A 60 20.55 10.05 -19.86
N ASN A 61 20.33 8.74 -19.75
CA ASN A 61 20.99 7.71 -20.58
C ASN A 61 20.00 6.86 -21.39
N ILE A 62 18.80 7.38 -21.65
CA ILE A 62 17.82 6.77 -22.56
C ILE A 62 18.03 7.29 -23.99
N PRO A 63 18.01 6.41 -25.02
CA PRO A 63 17.87 4.96 -24.94
C PRO A 63 19.16 4.26 -24.46
N PRO A 64 19.05 3.20 -23.64
CA PRO A 64 20.21 2.49 -23.13
C PRO A 64 20.96 1.76 -24.27
N THR A 65 22.28 1.70 -24.16
CA THR A 65 23.11 0.83 -25.01
C THR A 65 22.80 -0.65 -24.75
N SER A 66 23.19 -1.56 -25.65
CA SER A 66 23.00 -3.00 -25.45
C SER A 66 23.64 -3.52 -24.14
N THR A 67 24.83 -3.02 -23.80
CA THR A 67 25.52 -3.34 -22.54
C THR A 67 24.73 -2.81 -21.34
N THR A 68 24.26 -1.57 -21.41
CA THR A 68 23.42 -0.97 -20.37
C THR A 68 22.14 -1.76 -20.13
N HIS A 69 21.50 -2.25 -21.20
CA HIS A 69 20.27 -3.03 -21.10
C HIS A 69 20.48 -4.31 -20.28
N SER A 70 21.59 -5.03 -20.49
CA SER A 70 21.92 -6.21 -19.66
C SER A 70 22.15 -5.87 -18.19
N CYS A 71 22.81 -4.74 -17.91
CA CYS A 71 22.99 -4.27 -16.52
C CYS A 71 21.66 -3.90 -15.86
N LEU A 72 20.73 -3.29 -16.60
CA LEU A 72 19.40 -2.96 -16.10
C LEU A 72 18.55 -4.19 -15.79
N LEU A 73 18.64 -5.24 -16.62
CA LEU A 73 17.99 -6.52 -16.32
C LEU A 73 18.57 -7.21 -15.08
N GLN A 74 19.90 -7.11 -14.88
CA GLN A 74 20.52 -7.62 -13.66
C GLN A 74 20.10 -6.82 -12.43
N LEU A 75 20.05 -5.49 -12.54
CA LEU A 75 19.55 -4.60 -11.49
C LEU A 75 18.10 -4.95 -11.13
N ASP A 76 17.23 -5.10 -12.13
CA ASP A 76 15.83 -5.51 -11.98
C ASP A 76 15.70 -6.79 -11.17
N GLN A 77 16.48 -7.83 -11.50
CA GLN A 77 16.49 -9.08 -10.73
C GLN A 77 16.95 -8.87 -9.28
N CYS A 78 17.98 -8.06 -9.05
CA CYS A 78 18.47 -7.76 -7.70
C CYS A 78 17.41 -7.02 -6.87
N ILE A 79 16.74 -6.02 -7.44
CA ILE A 79 15.66 -5.28 -6.77
C ILE A 79 14.53 -6.24 -6.40
N VAL A 80 14.06 -7.06 -7.35
CA VAL A 80 12.98 -8.02 -7.11
C VAL A 80 13.35 -8.99 -5.99
N GLN A 81 14.55 -9.58 -6.02
CA GLN A 81 14.98 -10.49 -4.96
C GLN A 81 15.08 -9.80 -3.60
N LEU A 82 15.60 -8.58 -3.54
CA LEU A 82 15.67 -7.79 -2.32
C LEU A 82 14.28 -7.54 -1.73
N LEU A 83 13.32 -7.10 -2.55
CA LEU A 83 11.97 -6.81 -2.12
C LEU A 83 11.22 -8.06 -1.67
N LEU A 84 11.37 -9.18 -2.39
CA LEU A 84 10.80 -10.46 -2.00
C LEU A 84 11.40 -10.95 -0.67
N HIS A 85 12.72 -10.84 -0.49
CA HIS A 85 13.36 -11.23 0.76
C HIS A 85 12.92 -10.34 1.93
N ALA A 86 12.93 -9.02 1.75
CA ALA A 86 12.45 -8.05 2.73
C ALA A 86 10.99 -8.34 3.13
N SER A 87 10.16 -8.75 2.16
CA SER A 87 8.77 -9.11 2.41
C SER A 87 8.62 -10.30 3.35
N THR A 88 9.63 -11.19 3.49
CA THR A 88 9.60 -12.30 4.45
C THR A 88 9.79 -11.83 5.90
N ILE A 89 10.45 -10.67 6.10
CA ILE A 89 10.73 -10.08 7.41
C ILE A 89 9.54 -9.25 7.90
N GLY A 90 8.91 -8.49 7.00
CA GLY A 90 7.78 -7.63 7.33
C GLY A 90 7.15 -6.97 6.09
N PRO A 91 6.12 -6.13 6.26
CA PRO A 91 5.61 -5.31 5.17
C PRO A 91 6.70 -4.36 4.65
N VAL A 92 6.77 -4.22 3.33
CA VAL A 92 7.74 -3.39 2.60
C VAL A 92 7.00 -2.24 1.93
N PHE A 93 7.47 -1.03 2.17
CA PHE A 93 6.99 0.18 1.52
C PHE A 93 8.12 0.77 0.67
N VAL A 94 7.88 0.89 -0.62
CA VAL A 94 8.80 1.50 -1.57
C VAL A 94 8.31 2.92 -1.83
N LEU A 95 9.06 3.91 -1.37
CA LEU A 95 8.73 5.33 -1.52
C LEU A 95 9.30 5.85 -2.84
N CYS A 96 8.47 6.48 -3.65
CA CYS A 96 8.88 7.13 -4.88
C CYS A 96 8.58 8.63 -4.81
N GLU A 97 9.57 9.45 -5.15
CA GLU A 97 9.42 10.89 -5.34
C GLU A 97 8.67 11.22 -6.63
N SER A 98 8.80 10.33 -7.63
CA SER A 98 8.09 10.46 -8.90
C SER A 98 6.65 9.95 -8.83
N GLY A 99 5.78 10.45 -9.71
CA GLY A 99 4.39 10.01 -9.82
C GLY A 99 4.26 8.55 -10.31
N ALA A 100 3.15 7.91 -9.97
CA ALA A 100 2.93 6.49 -10.27
C ALA A 100 3.03 6.14 -11.76
N SER A 101 2.48 6.98 -12.64
CA SER A 101 2.54 6.77 -14.09
C SER A 101 3.98 6.79 -14.64
N PHE A 102 4.86 7.62 -14.06
CA PHE A 102 6.27 7.67 -14.45
C PHE A 102 6.97 6.37 -14.05
N ILE A 103 6.76 5.91 -12.81
CA ILE A 103 7.37 4.68 -12.29
C ILE A 103 6.88 3.47 -13.08
N GLU A 104 5.58 3.37 -13.37
CA GLU A 104 5.01 2.30 -14.19
C GLU A 104 5.61 2.27 -15.60
N GLY A 105 5.76 3.44 -16.23
CA GLY A 105 6.39 3.56 -17.55
C GLY A 105 7.86 3.15 -17.55
N LEU A 106 8.63 3.59 -16.55
CA LEU A 106 10.03 3.25 -16.39
C LEU A 106 10.22 1.75 -16.15
N CYS A 107 9.43 1.15 -15.25
CA CYS A 107 9.49 -0.28 -14.97
C CYS A 107 9.11 -1.11 -16.20
N THR A 108 8.03 -0.75 -16.91
CA THR A 108 7.60 -1.48 -18.10
C THR A 108 8.65 -1.44 -19.21
N ALA A 109 9.37 -0.32 -19.34
CA ALA A 109 10.38 -0.14 -20.38
C ALA A 109 11.72 -0.81 -20.04
N TYR A 110 12.14 -0.80 -18.78
CA TYR A 110 13.53 -1.13 -18.42
C TYR A 110 13.70 -2.12 -17.26
N LEU A 111 12.67 -2.31 -16.43
CA LEU A 111 12.71 -3.16 -15.22
C LEU A 111 11.47 -4.08 -15.18
N PRO A 112 11.37 -5.07 -16.10
CA PRO A 112 10.17 -5.84 -16.32
C PRO A 112 9.76 -6.70 -15.10
N GLY A 113 10.72 -7.19 -14.32
CA GLY A 113 10.49 -7.91 -13.07
C GLY A 113 9.83 -7.03 -12.02
N CYS A 114 10.30 -5.78 -11.85
CA CYS A 114 9.67 -4.79 -11.00
C CYS A 114 8.25 -4.46 -11.48
N ALA A 115 8.04 -4.31 -12.80
CA ALA A 115 6.70 -4.08 -13.37
C ALA A 115 5.74 -5.22 -13.01
N GLN A 116 6.18 -6.47 -13.17
CA GLN A 116 5.39 -7.64 -12.80
C GLN A 116 5.12 -7.69 -11.29
N LEU A 117 6.14 -7.46 -10.46
CA LEU A 117 6.03 -7.48 -9.00
C LEU A 117 4.97 -6.48 -8.51
N PHE A 118 5.02 -5.24 -8.98
CA PHE A 118 4.09 -4.18 -8.54
C PHE A 118 2.68 -4.36 -9.12
N SER A 119 2.54 -5.00 -10.29
CA SER A 119 1.23 -5.33 -10.86
C SER A 119 0.53 -6.53 -10.19
N SER A 120 1.29 -7.38 -9.49
CA SER A 120 0.79 -8.65 -8.95
C SER A 120 -0.01 -8.44 -7.65
N PRO A 121 -1.33 -8.77 -7.61
CA PRO A 121 -2.15 -8.58 -6.42
C PRO A 121 -1.64 -9.37 -5.20
N GLN A 122 -0.99 -10.51 -5.43
CA GLN A 122 -0.41 -11.35 -4.38
C GLN A 122 0.72 -10.63 -3.64
N HIS A 123 1.52 -9.85 -4.36
CA HIS A 123 2.66 -9.12 -3.78
C HIS A 123 2.23 -7.80 -3.15
N GLN A 124 1.19 -7.14 -3.66
CA GLN A 124 0.68 -5.87 -3.14
C GLN A 124 0.23 -5.93 -1.66
N ALA A 125 -0.15 -7.11 -1.17
CA ALA A 125 -0.47 -7.31 0.25
C ALA A 125 0.75 -7.12 1.17
N ARG A 126 1.98 -7.30 0.67
CA ARG A 126 3.22 -7.22 1.45
C ARG A 126 4.20 -6.17 0.95
N ILE A 127 4.16 -5.79 -0.32
CA ILE A 127 5.04 -4.84 -0.97
C ILE A 127 4.18 -3.74 -1.58
N GLN A 128 4.27 -2.53 -1.05
CA GLN A 128 3.47 -1.39 -1.48
C GLN A 128 4.35 -0.30 -2.07
N LEU A 129 4.02 0.10 -3.31
CA LEU A 129 4.61 1.26 -3.96
C LEU A 129 3.83 2.50 -3.52
N ILE A 130 4.51 3.48 -2.92
CA ILE A 130 3.94 4.76 -2.49
C ILE A 130 4.60 5.86 -3.31
N CYS A 131 3.88 6.37 -4.29
CA CYS A 131 4.36 7.44 -5.15
C CYS A 131 3.87 8.81 -4.68
N ALA A 132 4.61 9.85 -5.00
CA ALA A 132 4.16 11.22 -4.79
C ALA A 132 2.82 11.47 -5.51
N ALA A 133 1.92 12.21 -4.85
CA ALA A 133 0.69 12.66 -5.48
C ALA A 133 1.02 13.69 -6.56
N THR A 134 0.75 13.38 -7.82
CA THR A 134 0.85 14.37 -8.89
C THR A 134 -0.19 15.45 -8.64
N THR A 135 0.23 16.63 -8.19
CA THR A 135 -0.66 17.80 -8.12
C THR A 135 -1.12 18.13 -9.54
N LEU A 136 -2.40 17.87 -9.81
CA LEU A 136 -3.09 18.34 -11.00
C LEU A 136 -3.12 19.88 -10.93
N THR A 137 -2.13 20.54 -11.55
CA THR A 137 -2.22 21.98 -11.81
C THR A 137 -3.30 22.15 -12.87
N SER A 138 -4.50 22.58 -12.45
CA SER A 138 -5.58 22.94 -13.37
C SER A 138 -5.12 24.13 -14.22
N ALA A 139 -5.18 23.97 -15.54
CA ALA A 139 -4.93 25.03 -16.52
C ALA A 139 -5.95 26.17 -16.42
#